data_AF-A0A9P6Y0J5-F1
#
_entry.id   AF-A0A9P6Y0J5-F1
#
_cell.length_a   1.000
_cell.length_b   1.000
_cell.length_c   1.000
_cell.angle_alpha   90.00
_cell.angle_beta   90.00
_cell.angle_gamma   90.00
#
_symmetry.space_group_name_H-M   'P 1'
#
loop_
_entity.id
_entity.type
_entity.pdbx_description
1 polymer ?
#
loop_
_entity_poly.entity_id
_entity_poly.type
_entity_poly.pdbx_seq_one_letter_code
_entity_poly.pdbx_strand_id
1 'polypeptide(L)' 'MAARHRARFRSVQIIRVAEVKDADVRRQYIKQLLTPKLAFPLPHRVVKADKKHRALFIAKRPTTFY' A
#
# COMPACT_ATOMS: atom_id res chain seq x y z
N MET A 1 6.88 11.57 -4.97
CA MET A 1 7.21 12.76 -5.78
C MET A 1 6.09 13.10 -6.76
N ALA A 2 5.70 12.23 -7.69
CA ALA A 2 4.65 12.52 -8.69
C ALA A 2 3.29 12.94 -8.10
N ALA A 3 2.69 12.17 -7.18
CA ALA A 3 1.38 12.54 -6.62
C ALA A 3 1.47 13.72 -5.63
N ARG A 4 2.39 13.65 -4.66
CA ARG A 4 2.50 14.64 -3.56
C ARG A 4 3.13 15.97 -3.96
N HIS A 5 4.05 15.97 -4.93
CA HIS A 5 4.84 17.15 -5.33
C HIS A 5 4.79 17.42 -6.84
N ARG A 6 4.00 16.65 -7.61
CA ARG A 6 3.83 16.81 -9.08
C ARG A 6 5.13 16.74 -9.90
N ALA A 7 6.20 16.19 -9.33
CA ALA A 7 7.47 16.04 -10.03
C ALA A 7 7.41 14.87 -11.03
N ARG A 8 7.84 15.13 -12.27
CA ARG A 8 7.98 14.13 -13.34
C ARG A 8 9.34 13.45 -13.25
N PHE A 9 9.49 12.29 -13.90
CA PHE A 9 10.75 11.53 -13.91
C PHE A 9 11.96 12.38 -14.32
N ARG A 10 11.83 13.16 -15.40
CA ARG A 10 12.90 14.05 -15.90
C ARG A 10 13.32 15.14 -14.90
N SER A 11 12.48 15.44 -13.91
CA SER A 11 12.71 16.49 -12.91
C SER A 11 13.29 15.96 -11.59
N VAL A 12 13.56 14.66 -11.49
CA VAL A 12 14.07 14.02 -10.26
C VAL A 12 15.42 13.37 -10.54
N GLN A 13 16.41 13.66 -9.69
CA GLN A 13 17.72 13.02 -9.69
C GLN A 13 17.94 12.31 -8.35
N ILE A 14 18.42 11.08 -8.39
CA ILE A 14 18.72 10.28 -7.19
C ILE A 14 20.20 10.46 -6.86
N ILE A 15 20.49 11.06 -5.72
CA ILE A 15 21.87 11.37 -5.31
C ILE A 15 22.51 10.19 -4.56
N ARG A 16 21.82 9.64 -3.57
CA ARG A 16 22.28 8.48 -2.78
C ARG A 16 21.10 7.66 -2.29
N VAL A 17 21.25 6.35 -2.33
CA VAL A 17 20.35 5.38 -1.68
C VAL A 17 21.20 4.54 -0.75
N ALA A 18 20.71 4.30 0.46
CA ALA A 18 21.36 3.47 1.46
C ALA A 18 20.31 2.70 2.25
N GLU A 19 20.65 1.49 2.65
CA GLU A 19 19.89 0.73 3.63
C GLU A 19 20.12 1.34 5.02
N VAL A 20 19.05 1.39 5.82
CA VAL A 20 19.03 2.06 7.13
C VAL A 20 18.58 1.03 8.16
N LYS A 21 19.28 0.97 9.30
CA LYS A 21 18.92 0.08 10.41
C LYS A 21 17.64 0.56 11.07
N ASP A 22 16.89 -0.34 11.72
CA ASP A 22 15.60 -0.02 12.34
C ASP A 22 15.68 1.15 13.35
N ALA A 23 16.77 1.24 14.10
CA ALA A 23 17.03 2.32 15.06
C ALA A 23 17.18 3.70 14.41
N ASP A 24 17.67 3.75 13.18
CA ASP A 24 17.98 4.98 12.45
C ASP A 24 16.81 5.49 11.60
N VAL A 25 15.68 4.77 11.60
CA VAL A 25 14.48 5.18 10.86
C VAL A 25 13.86 6.41 11.51
N ARG A 26 13.79 7.53 10.78
CA ARG A 26 13.24 8.80 11.30
C ARG A 26 11.75 9.00 11.02
N ARG A 27 11.17 8.31 10.03
CA ARG A 27 9.80 8.56 9.54
C ARG A 27 8.77 7.73 10.32
N GLN A 28 7.81 8.40 10.96
CA GLN A 28 6.85 7.76 11.87
C GLN A 28 6.01 6.64 11.22
N TYR A 29 5.56 6.85 9.97
CA TYR A 29 4.75 5.85 9.26
C TYR A 29 5.53 4.57 8.89
N ILE A 30 6.87 4.62 8.86
CA ILE A 30 7.71 3.42 8.72
C ILE A 30 7.94 2.78 10.08
N LYS A 31 8.18 3.57 11.13
CA LYS A 31 8.35 3.05 12.51
C LYS A 31 7.16 2.18 12.95
N GLN A 32 5.94 2.54 12.55
CA GLN A 32 4.74 1.76 12.81
C GLN A 32 4.80 0.32 12.26
N LEU A 33 5.56 0.10 11.18
CA LEU A 33 5.68 -1.21 10.52
C LEU A 33 6.77 -2.10 11.13
N LEU A 34 7.68 -1.53 11.92
CA LEU A 34 8.84 -2.24 12.49
C LEU A 34 8.52 -2.95 13.81
N THR A 35 7.28 -2.87 14.29
CA THR A 35 6.87 -3.53 15.53
C THR A 35 6.88 -5.05 15.35
N PRO A 36 7.50 -5.81 16.26
CA PRO A 36 7.51 -7.27 16.16
C PRO A 36 6.09 -7.83 16.24
N LYS A 37 5.79 -8.83 15.40
CA LYS A 37 4.47 -9.50 15.32
C LYS A 37 3.30 -8.55 14.98
N LEU A 38 3.55 -7.55 14.12
CA LEU A 38 2.50 -6.64 13.66
C LEU A 38 1.34 -7.40 13.00
N ALA A 39 0.12 -7.17 13.51
CA ALA A 39 -1.12 -7.65 12.94
C ALA A 39 -2.15 -6.51 12.93
N PHE A 40 -2.98 -6.48 11.90
CA PHE A 40 -4.07 -5.52 11.78
C PHE A 40 -5.28 -6.18 11.10
N PRO A 41 -6.52 -5.85 11.51
CA PRO A 41 -7.70 -6.31 10.81
C PRO A 41 -7.76 -5.72 9.40
N LEU A 42 -8.59 -6.31 8.54
CA LEU A 42 -8.89 -5.77 7.22
C LEU A 42 -10.34 -5.26 7.21
N PRO A 43 -10.60 -3.98 7.59
CA PRO A 43 -11.96 -3.46 7.73
C PRO A 43 -12.75 -3.46 6.42
N HIS A 44 -12.07 -3.37 5.28
CA HIS A 44 -12.67 -3.38 3.96
C HIS A 44 -11.81 -4.24 3.04
N ARG A 45 -12.24 -5.48 2.82
CA ARG A 45 -11.53 -6.42 1.95
C ARG A 45 -12.35 -6.67 0.69
N VAL A 46 -11.85 -6.15 -0.43
CA VAL A 46 -12.43 -6.38 -1.76
C VAL A 46 -11.66 -7.51 -2.42
N VAL A 47 -12.32 -8.64 -2.64
CA VAL A 47 -11.74 -9.74 -3.41
C VAL A 47 -11.79 -9.38 -4.89
N LYS A 48 -10.62 -9.10 -5.48
CA LYS A 48 -10.52 -8.83 -6.92
C LYS A 48 -10.48 -10.15 -7.67
N ALA A 49 -11.54 -10.43 -8.43
CA ALA A 49 -11.54 -11.54 -9.38
C ALA A 49 -10.69 -11.19 -10.62
N ASP A 50 -10.08 -12.23 -11.20
CA ASP A 50 -9.46 -12.17 -12.52
C ASP A 50 -10.44 -11.61 -13.55
N LYS A 51 -9.93 -10.93 -14.58
CA LYS A 51 -10.76 -10.26 -15.59
C LYS A 51 -11.76 -11.22 -16.25
N LYS A 52 -11.35 -12.47 -16.51
CA LYS A 52 -12.20 -13.54 -17.06
C LYS A 52 -13.35 -13.97 -16.16
N HIS A 53 -13.23 -13.77 -14.85
CA HIS A 53 -14.20 -14.18 -13.83
C HIS A 53 -14.93 -13.00 -13.19
N ARG A 54 -14.71 -11.78 -13.68
CA ARG A 54 -15.38 -10.58 -13.19
C ARG A 54 -16.77 -10.50 -13.81
N ALA A 55 -17.78 -10.90 -13.04
CA ALA A 55 -19.16 -10.83 -13.47
C ALA A 55 -19.67 -9.38 -13.55
N LEU A 56 -20.38 -9.06 -14.63
CA LEU A 56 -21.11 -7.78 -14.78
C LEU A 56 -22.43 -7.80 -14.00
N PHE A 57 -23.07 -8.96 -13.93
CA PHE A 57 -24.30 -9.21 -13.20
C PHE A 57 -24.04 -10.28 -12.15
N ILE A 58 -24.47 -10.03 -10.90
CA ILE A 58 -24.25 -10.93 -9.78
C ILE A 58 -25.62 -11.21 -9.13
N ALA A 59 -25.90 -12.47 -8.86
CA ALA A 59 -27.18 -12.90 -8.29
C ALA A 59 -27.35 -12.53 -6.80
N LYS A 60 -26.26 -12.29 -6.07
CA LYS A 60 -26.24 -11.95 -4.64
C LYS A 60 -25.55 -10.62 -4.40
N ARG A 61 -26.03 -9.87 -3.41
CA ARG A 61 -25.40 -8.61 -2.99
C ARG A 61 -23.99 -8.89 -2.45
N PRO A 62 -22.94 -8.26 -3.01
CA PRO A 62 -21.60 -8.43 -2.50
C PRO A 62 -21.45 -7.77 -1.12
N THR A 63 -20.66 -8.39 -0.23
CA THR A 63 -20.28 -7.83 1.07
C THR A 63 -18.77 -7.65 1.13
N THR A 64 -18.31 -6.59 1.80
CA THR A 64 -16.88 -6.31 2.04
C THR A 64 -16.47 -6.60 3.48
N PHE A 65 -17.43 -7.05 4.28
CA PHE A 65 -17.35 -7.40 5.68
C PHE A 65 -17.55 -8.92 5.82
N TYR A 66 -16.80 -9.53 6.74
CA TYR A 66 -16.92 -10.94 7.14
C TYR A 66 -17.56 -11.00 8.52
#